data_AF-A0A9D9L9H5-F1
#
_entry.id   AF-A0A9D9L9H5-F1
#
_cell.length_a   1.000
_cell.length_b   1.000
_cell.length_c   1.000
_cell.angle_alpha   90.00
_cell.angle_beta   90.00
_cell.angle_gamma   90.00
#
_symmetry.space_group_name_H-M   'P 1'
#
loop_
_entity.id
_entity.type
_entity.pdbx_description
1 polymer ?
#
loop_
_entity_poly.entity_id
_entity_poly.type
_entity_poly.pdbx_seq_one_letter_code
_entity_poly.pdbx_strand_id
1 'polypeptide(L)'
;MFSKTFLTLALIFTVVTVTSVLAAEDARLAEVRQRIQNDLNGDYSVANLRPVVQKKVASMLSQASEDIKVLMNFKEGDEEFFGVQPSLNVTEIVQKLTVSIEEELKGFQRDMPTIKEELERKYAFFKIGDKVSIETKSKGLVTGRLVSISNNHITVGTKFISIVDMPEEVQARVYKDKHVVFIKDMLEKECQKDALAYASKTDDLLKERLPRELLKAGYLPYPFGNVFNFKQGKIENWGSREQVLQFCIAEERNGYAKSMMDKDGYTFVQGRGWITKEEYKILQKKYEEKAEREEMRKRQELQRQMTGQDFNQLDEQQRQGYVR
;
A
#
# COMPACT_ATOMS: atom_id res chain seq x y z
N MET A 1 -72.65 15.75 -17.26
CA MET A 1 -71.53 16.04 -18.20
C MET A 1 -70.41 16.92 -17.62
N PHE A 2 -70.30 17.13 -16.29
CA PHE A 2 -69.27 18.02 -15.69
C PHE A 2 -68.04 17.31 -15.08
N SER A 3 -67.95 15.97 -15.17
CA SER A 3 -66.93 15.19 -14.43
C SER A 3 -65.55 15.16 -15.11
N LYS A 4 -65.47 15.14 -16.44
CA LYS A 4 -64.18 15.02 -17.13
C LYS A 4 -63.38 16.32 -17.12
N THR A 5 -64.03 17.46 -17.36
CA THR A 5 -63.38 18.79 -17.37
C THR A 5 -62.82 19.19 -16.00
N PHE A 6 -63.52 18.83 -14.92
CA PHE A 6 -63.06 19.10 -13.55
C PHE A 6 -61.83 18.26 -13.18
N LEU A 7 -61.79 17.00 -13.61
CA LEU A 7 -60.65 16.11 -13.39
C LEU A 7 -59.42 16.55 -14.18
N THR A 8 -59.60 17.04 -15.41
CA THR A 8 -58.50 17.56 -16.23
C THR A 8 -57.93 18.86 -15.65
N LEU A 9 -58.79 19.78 -15.18
CA LEU A 9 -58.36 21.01 -14.52
C LEU A 9 -57.64 20.74 -13.19
N ALA A 10 -58.14 19.80 -12.38
CA ALA A 10 -57.48 19.40 -11.13
C ALA A 10 -56.10 18.81 -11.42
N LEU A 11 -55.97 17.96 -12.44
CA LEU A 11 -54.70 17.35 -12.84
C LEU A 11 -53.69 18.39 -13.33
N ILE A 12 -54.11 19.34 -14.18
CA ILE A 12 -53.28 20.44 -14.66
C ILE A 12 -52.83 21.30 -13.47
N PHE A 13 -53.72 21.61 -12.54
CA PHE A 13 -53.38 22.41 -11.36
C PHE A 13 -52.34 21.69 -10.48
N THR A 14 -52.51 20.39 -10.23
CA THR A 14 -51.50 19.59 -9.50
C THR A 14 -50.17 19.55 -10.24
N VAL A 15 -50.15 19.33 -11.55
CA VAL A 15 -48.91 19.30 -12.34
C VAL A 15 -48.20 20.66 -12.28
N VAL A 16 -48.94 21.77 -12.47
CA VAL A 16 -48.39 23.13 -12.37
C VAL A 16 -47.82 23.39 -10.97
N THR A 17 -48.57 23.05 -9.91
CA THR A 17 -48.08 23.23 -8.53
C THR A 17 -46.84 22.40 -8.22
N VAL A 18 -46.77 21.15 -8.68
CA VAL A 18 -45.60 20.27 -8.46
C VAL A 18 -44.40 20.79 -9.25
N THR A 19 -44.59 21.22 -10.51
CA THR A 19 -43.51 21.82 -11.30
C THR A 19 -43.02 23.15 -10.72
N SER A 20 -43.89 23.97 -10.12
CA SER A 20 -43.48 25.22 -9.48
C SER A 20 -42.73 25.00 -8.17
N VAL A 21 -43.07 23.95 -7.41
CA VAL A 21 -42.37 23.60 -6.16
C VAL A 21 -40.97 23.05 -6.48
N LEU A 22 -40.85 22.17 -7.48
CA LEU A 22 -39.56 21.65 -7.95
C LEU A 22 -38.66 22.77 -8.50
N ALA A 23 -39.21 23.69 -9.29
CA ALA A 23 -38.45 24.84 -9.79
C ALA A 23 -38.02 25.81 -8.67
N ALA A 24 -38.81 25.95 -7.60
CA ALA A 24 -38.46 26.75 -6.43
C ALA A 24 -37.37 26.08 -5.56
N GLU A 25 -37.38 24.75 -5.45
CA GLU A 25 -36.30 24.00 -4.81
C GLU A 25 -35.00 24.06 -5.61
N ASP A 26 -35.06 23.90 -6.93
CA ASP A 26 -33.88 24.05 -7.81
C ASP A 26 -33.30 25.46 -7.78
N ALA A 27 -34.15 26.50 -7.72
CA ALA A 27 -33.72 27.88 -7.57
C ALA A 27 -33.05 28.13 -6.21
N ARG A 28 -33.60 27.57 -5.12
CA ARG A 28 -32.97 27.61 -3.78
C ARG A 28 -31.63 26.88 -3.76
N LEU A 29 -31.55 25.72 -4.40
CA LEU A 29 -30.31 24.96 -4.52
C LEU A 29 -29.26 25.74 -5.31
N ALA A 30 -29.65 26.40 -6.40
CA ALA A 30 -28.78 27.25 -7.20
C ALA A 30 -28.29 28.46 -6.40
N GLU A 31 -29.15 29.11 -5.61
CA GLU A 31 -28.80 30.22 -4.74
C GLU A 31 -27.84 29.79 -3.62
N VAL A 32 -28.09 28.64 -2.98
CA VAL A 32 -27.20 28.05 -1.98
C VAL A 32 -25.85 27.67 -2.60
N ARG A 33 -25.84 27.04 -3.78
CA ARG A 33 -24.61 26.73 -4.52
C ARG A 33 -23.84 27.98 -4.90
N GLN A 34 -24.51 29.02 -5.38
CA GLN A 34 -23.88 30.29 -5.75
C GLN A 34 -23.34 31.01 -4.51
N ARG A 35 -24.06 30.98 -3.38
CA ARG A 35 -23.58 31.51 -2.10
C ARG A 35 -22.36 30.77 -1.59
N ILE A 36 -22.37 29.43 -1.64
CA ILE A 36 -21.22 28.59 -1.31
C ILE A 36 -20.06 28.87 -2.25
N GLN A 37 -20.32 29.02 -3.55
CA GLN A 37 -19.29 29.26 -4.55
C GLN A 37 -18.69 30.67 -4.44
N ASN A 38 -19.50 31.68 -4.07
CA ASN A 38 -19.01 33.01 -3.72
C ASN A 38 -18.21 33.00 -2.41
N ASP A 39 -18.63 32.22 -1.41
CA ASP A 39 -17.86 31.99 -0.17
C ASP A 39 -16.57 31.18 -0.42
N LEU A 40 -16.50 30.37 -1.48
CA LEU A 40 -15.31 29.60 -1.88
C LEU A 40 -14.34 30.41 -2.76
N ASN A 41 -14.85 31.34 -3.58
CA ASN A 41 -14.09 32.12 -4.57
C ASN A 41 -13.58 33.48 -4.06
N GLY A 42 -13.92 33.89 -2.83
CA GLY A 42 -13.36 35.11 -2.24
C GLY A 42 -11.82 35.05 -2.07
N ASP A 43 -11.17 36.21 -2.06
CA ASP A 43 -9.72 36.33 -1.91
C ASP A 43 -9.33 36.17 -0.43
N TYR A 44 -8.98 34.94 -0.05
CA TYR A 44 -8.72 34.56 1.35
C TYR A 44 -7.24 34.30 1.61
N SER A 45 -6.45 35.38 1.58
CA SER A 45 -5.29 35.49 2.46
C SER A 45 -5.69 35.10 3.89
N VAL A 46 -4.78 34.50 4.67
CA VAL A 46 -5.02 34.13 6.08
C VAL A 46 -5.58 35.29 6.89
N ALA A 47 -5.18 36.53 6.55
CA ALA A 47 -5.65 37.77 7.16
C ALA A 47 -7.16 38.03 6.95
N ASN A 48 -7.77 37.47 5.91
CA ASN A 48 -9.17 37.68 5.52
C ASN A 48 -10.09 36.50 5.91
N LEU A 49 -9.56 35.45 6.53
CA LEU A 49 -10.37 34.33 7.05
C LEU A 49 -11.19 34.80 8.26
N ARG A 50 -12.43 34.31 8.40
CA ARG A 50 -13.23 34.58 9.61
C ARG A 50 -12.47 34.10 10.85
N PRO A 51 -12.53 34.80 12.01
CA PRO A 51 -11.78 34.43 13.22
C PRO A 51 -11.98 32.99 13.68
N VAL A 52 -13.16 32.42 13.43
CA VAL A 52 -13.49 31.01 13.74
C VAL A 52 -12.63 30.04 12.92
N VAL A 53 -12.40 30.32 11.64
CA VAL A 53 -11.58 29.50 10.75
C VAL A 53 -10.11 29.67 11.12
N GLN A 54 -9.65 30.89 11.40
CA GLN A 54 -8.29 31.15 11.89
C GLN A 54 -7.98 30.37 13.17
N LYS A 55 -8.89 30.40 14.16
CA LYS A 55 -8.72 29.68 15.43
C LYS A 55 -8.66 28.17 15.23
N LYS A 56 -9.48 27.62 14.31
CA LYS A 56 -9.52 26.18 14.06
C LYS A 56 -8.31 25.69 13.27
N VAL A 57 -7.88 26.45 12.25
CA VAL A 57 -6.64 26.19 11.53
C VAL A 57 -5.42 26.27 12.46
N ALA A 58 -5.35 27.27 13.34
CA ALA A 58 -4.31 27.37 14.36
C ALA A 58 -4.33 26.18 15.33
N SER A 59 -5.53 25.73 15.76
CA SER A 59 -5.69 24.54 16.59
C SER A 59 -5.22 23.27 15.88
N MET A 60 -5.48 23.11 14.58
CA MET A 60 -5.05 21.94 13.80
C MET A 60 -3.53 21.91 13.61
N LEU A 61 -2.91 23.06 13.34
CA LEU A 61 -1.45 23.18 13.27
C LEU A 61 -0.79 22.93 14.63
N SER A 62 -1.42 23.40 15.72
CA SER A 62 -0.96 23.14 17.08
C SER A 62 -1.07 21.66 17.45
N GLN A 63 -2.18 21.00 17.10
CA GLN A 63 -2.36 19.57 17.34
C GLN A 63 -1.36 18.75 16.53
N ALA A 64 -1.16 19.09 15.25
CA ALA A 64 -0.14 18.44 14.41
C ALA A 64 1.27 18.60 15.02
N SER A 65 1.59 19.78 15.57
CA SER A 65 2.86 20.01 16.27
C SER A 65 3.01 19.13 17.52
N GLU A 66 1.98 18.98 18.34
CA GLU A 66 2.01 18.10 19.52
C GLU A 66 2.09 16.62 19.15
N ASP A 67 1.33 16.18 18.15
CA ASP A 67 1.38 14.81 17.65
C ASP A 67 2.79 14.48 17.13
N ILE A 68 3.44 15.42 16.44
CA ILE A 68 4.83 15.32 15.99
C ILE A 68 5.80 15.17 17.17
N LYS A 69 5.65 15.97 18.24
CA LYS A 69 6.48 15.89 19.45
C LYS A 69 6.41 14.52 20.10
N VAL A 70 5.18 14.01 20.29
CA VAL A 70 4.92 12.69 20.89
C VAL A 70 5.44 11.54 20.02
N LEU A 71 5.31 11.65 18.70
CA LEU A 71 5.68 10.56 17.79
C LEU A 71 7.18 10.38 17.60
N MET A 72 7.96 11.45 17.78
CA MET A 72 9.37 11.49 17.40
C MET A 72 10.33 11.65 18.58
N ASN A 73 9.83 11.52 19.82
CA ASN A 73 10.63 11.65 21.05
C ASN A 73 11.52 12.91 21.03
N PHE A 74 10.96 14.03 20.57
CA PHE A 74 11.69 15.28 20.52
C PHE A 74 12.14 15.71 21.92
N LYS A 75 13.39 16.17 22.04
CA LYS A 75 13.90 16.72 23.30
C LYS A 75 13.47 18.18 23.41
N GLU A 76 13.32 18.69 24.63
CA GLU A 76 13.13 20.12 24.85
C GLU A 76 14.22 20.92 24.13
N GLY A 77 13.82 21.85 23.25
CA GLY A 77 14.73 22.67 22.42
C GLY A 77 14.58 22.46 20.91
N ASP A 78 13.95 21.38 20.44
CA ASP A 78 13.67 21.17 19.01
C ASP A 78 12.42 21.99 18.52
N GLU A 79 11.91 22.94 19.32
CA GLU A 79 10.73 23.77 18.98
C GLU A 79 11.06 24.98 18.08
N GLU A 80 12.34 25.32 17.90
CA GLU A 80 12.77 26.45 17.06
C GLU A 80 12.58 26.20 15.55
N PHE A 81 12.27 24.97 15.14
CA PHE A 81 12.06 24.62 13.72
C PHE A 81 10.68 25.04 13.18
N PHE A 82 9.73 25.40 14.05
CA PHE A 82 8.35 25.78 13.68
C PHE A 82 8.27 27.23 13.13
N GLY A 83 9.01 27.55 12.07
CA GLY A 83 9.06 28.92 11.55
C GLY A 83 9.91 29.13 10.31
N VAL A 84 10.72 28.15 9.95
CA VAL A 84 11.67 28.27 8.85
C VAL A 84 10.95 28.02 7.52
N GLN A 85 11.09 28.94 6.56
CA GLN A 85 10.66 28.67 5.19
C GLN A 85 11.59 27.62 4.56
N PRO A 86 11.08 26.69 3.73
CA PRO A 86 11.91 25.65 3.14
C PRO A 86 13.03 26.26 2.30
N SER A 87 14.27 26.06 2.75
CA SER A 87 15.49 26.52 2.08
C SER A 87 16.03 25.50 1.07
N LEU A 88 15.63 24.24 1.20
CA LEU A 88 16.02 23.11 0.34
C LEU A 88 14.77 22.39 -0.16
N ASN A 89 14.87 21.83 -1.37
CA ASN A 89 13.84 20.96 -1.90
C ASN A 89 13.85 19.60 -1.16
N VAL A 90 12.69 18.96 -0.98
CA VAL A 90 12.56 17.64 -0.36
C VAL A 90 13.50 16.62 -1.00
N THR A 91 13.62 16.63 -2.34
CA THR A 91 14.52 15.72 -3.06
C THR A 91 15.98 15.90 -2.65
N GLU A 92 16.42 17.14 -2.43
CA GLU A 92 17.79 17.44 -2.02
C GLU A 92 18.06 17.00 -0.57
N ILE A 93 17.06 17.12 0.31
CA ILE A 93 17.13 16.64 1.70
C ILE A 93 17.29 15.12 1.70
N VAL A 94 16.46 14.42 0.92
CA VAL A 94 16.51 12.97 0.80
C VAL A 94 17.85 12.53 0.24
N GLN A 95 18.37 13.19 -0.81
CA GLN A 95 19.68 12.88 -1.37
C GLN A 95 20.81 13.08 -0.38
N LYS A 96 20.86 14.23 0.32
CA LYS A 96 21.88 14.50 1.35
C LYS A 96 21.84 13.47 2.47
N LEU A 97 20.64 13.14 2.94
CA LEU A 97 20.46 12.13 4.00
C LEU A 97 20.87 10.74 3.51
N THR A 98 20.50 10.38 2.27
CA THR A 98 20.87 9.09 1.66
C THR A 98 22.39 8.98 1.58
N VAL A 99 23.08 9.98 1.05
CA VAL A 99 24.55 10.00 1.00
C VAL A 99 25.14 9.87 2.40
N SER A 100 24.65 10.60 3.39
CA SER A 100 25.12 10.49 4.78
C SER A 100 24.92 9.08 5.36
N ILE A 101 23.80 8.42 5.06
CA ILE A 101 23.52 7.05 5.49
C ILE A 101 24.44 6.06 4.76
N GLU A 102 24.63 6.23 3.45
CA GLU A 102 25.54 5.41 2.67
C GLU A 102 26.98 5.50 3.19
N GLU A 103 27.40 6.69 3.63
CA GLU A 103 28.70 6.90 4.27
C GLU A 103 28.83 6.21 5.63
N GLU A 104 27.78 6.22 6.45
CA GLU A 104 27.74 5.51 7.75
C GLU A 104 27.74 3.99 7.54
N LEU A 105 27.09 3.51 6.49
CA LEU A 105 27.04 2.11 6.11
C LEU A 105 28.26 1.67 5.27
N LYS A 106 29.29 2.51 5.11
CA LYS A 106 30.57 2.11 4.51
C LYS A 106 31.15 0.93 5.31
N GLY A 107 31.26 -0.22 4.66
CA GLY A 107 31.73 -1.46 5.27
C GLY A 107 30.63 -2.39 5.81
N PHE A 108 29.36 -1.99 5.75
CA PHE A 108 28.24 -2.91 6.01
C PHE A 108 28.10 -3.96 4.90
N GLN A 109 28.31 -3.55 3.65
CA GLN A 109 28.33 -4.45 2.52
C GLN A 109 29.70 -5.12 2.41
N ARG A 110 29.74 -6.45 2.41
CA ARG A 110 30.96 -7.21 2.12
C ARG A 110 31.32 -6.98 0.66
N ASP A 111 32.60 -6.76 0.39
CA ASP A 111 33.11 -6.67 -0.96
C ASP A 111 33.14 -8.06 -1.62
N MET A 112 32.95 -8.09 -2.94
CA MET A 112 32.92 -9.33 -3.72
C MET A 112 34.16 -10.23 -3.49
N PRO A 113 35.40 -9.69 -3.41
CA PRO A 113 36.58 -10.50 -3.07
C PRO A 113 36.46 -11.23 -1.74
N THR A 114 36.01 -10.55 -0.68
CA THR A 114 35.83 -11.17 0.65
C THR A 114 34.78 -12.28 0.61
N ILE A 115 33.63 -12.04 -0.03
CA ILE A 115 32.59 -13.08 -0.18
C ILE A 115 33.14 -14.29 -0.94
N LYS A 116 33.89 -14.05 -2.00
CA LYS A 116 34.51 -15.11 -2.79
C LYS A 116 35.50 -15.93 -1.96
N GLU A 117 36.37 -15.30 -1.18
CA GLU A 117 37.31 -16.00 -0.30
C GLU A 117 36.59 -16.83 0.78
N GLU A 118 35.52 -16.31 1.36
CA GLU A 118 34.67 -17.04 2.31
C GLU A 118 34.04 -18.29 1.67
N LEU A 119 33.52 -18.16 0.44
CA LEU A 119 32.93 -19.27 -0.31
C LEU A 119 33.98 -20.32 -0.70
N GLU A 120 35.16 -19.90 -1.17
CA GLU A 120 36.26 -20.80 -1.51
C GLU A 120 36.76 -21.56 -0.27
N ARG A 121 36.81 -20.91 0.90
CA ARG A 121 37.15 -21.56 2.17
C ARG A 121 36.07 -22.55 2.62
N LYS A 122 34.79 -22.16 2.52
CA LYS A 122 33.65 -22.99 2.94
C LYS A 122 33.52 -24.25 2.07
N TYR A 123 33.71 -24.11 0.77
CA TYR A 123 33.58 -25.20 -0.20
C TYR A 123 34.93 -25.72 -0.69
N ALA A 124 35.95 -25.70 0.17
CA ALA A 124 37.26 -26.22 -0.14
C ALA A 124 37.20 -27.67 -0.64
N PHE A 125 38.06 -27.98 -1.62
CA PHE A 125 38.15 -29.31 -2.21
C PHE A 125 38.49 -30.38 -1.18
N PHE A 126 37.82 -31.52 -1.26
CA PHE A 126 38.20 -32.71 -0.52
C PHE A 126 39.51 -33.27 -1.06
N LYS A 127 40.36 -33.72 -0.15
CA LYS A 127 41.61 -34.41 -0.47
C LYS A 127 41.45 -35.90 -0.20
N ILE A 128 42.17 -36.70 -0.98
CA ILE A 128 42.29 -38.13 -0.71
C ILE A 128 42.91 -38.30 0.69
N GLY A 129 42.27 -39.13 1.52
CA GLY A 129 42.59 -39.34 2.93
C GLY A 129 41.67 -38.61 3.89
N ASP A 130 40.94 -37.58 3.45
CA ASP A 130 40.03 -36.80 4.31
C ASP A 130 38.87 -37.66 4.79
N LYS A 131 38.45 -37.46 6.05
CA LYS A 131 37.24 -38.07 6.58
C LYS A 131 36.04 -37.23 6.13
N VAL A 132 35.19 -37.82 5.28
CA VAL A 132 34.02 -37.16 4.70
C VAL A 132 32.73 -37.86 5.13
N SER A 133 31.65 -37.10 5.19
CA SER A 133 30.30 -37.60 5.37
C SER A 133 29.42 -37.04 4.26
N ILE A 134 28.92 -37.91 3.40
CA ILE A 134 28.21 -37.55 2.18
C ILE A 134 26.81 -38.14 2.24
N GLU A 135 25.81 -37.27 2.24
CA GLU A 135 24.42 -37.68 2.09
C GLU A 135 24.14 -37.97 0.62
N THR A 136 23.77 -39.21 0.32
CA THR A 136 23.46 -39.65 -1.05
C THR A 136 21.95 -39.74 -1.23
N LYS A 137 21.48 -39.43 -2.44
CA LYS A 137 20.04 -39.50 -2.76
C LYS A 137 19.45 -40.90 -2.61
N SER A 138 20.25 -41.94 -2.89
CA SER A 138 19.80 -43.33 -3.00
C SER A 138 20.18 -44.22 -1.81
N LYS A 139 21.27 -43.92 -1.10
CA LYS A 139 21.84 -44.81 -0.06
C LYS A 139 21.98 -44.15 1.30
N GLY A 140 21.39 -42.98 1.49
CA GLY A 140 21.46 -42.21 2.74
C GLY A 140 22.87 -41.70 3.04
N LEU A 141 23.19 -41.52 4.32
CA LEU A 141 24.48 -40.98 4.77
C LEU A 141 25.61 -42.02 4.64
N VAL A 142 26.65 -41.65 3.91
CA VAL A 142 27.89 -42.43 3.77
C VAL A 142 29.04 -41.69 4.43
N THR A 143 29.60 -42.28 5.48
CA THR A 143 30.74 -41.70 6.21
C THR A 143 31.97 -42.59 6.06
N GLY A 144 33.14 -42.00 5.82
CA GLY A 144 34.39 -42.74 5.69
C GLY A 144 35.55 -41.85 5.25
N ARG A 145 36.70 -42.45 4.93
CA ARG A 145 37.82 -41.72 4.31
C ARG A 145 37.68 -41.69 2.80
N LEU A 146 37.92 -40.56 2.17
CA LEU A 146 37.95 -40.46 0.72
C LEU A 146 39.20 -41.19 0.19
N VAL A 147 38.99 -42.27 -0.56
CA VAL A 147 40.07 -43.15 -1.04
C VAL A 147 40.47 -42.80 -2.47
N SER A 148 39.50 -42.54 -3.34
CA SER A 148 39.76 -42.17 -4.73
C SER A 148 38.69 -41.25 -5.30
N ILE A 149 39.09 -40.45 -6.28
CA ILE A 149 38.20 -39.59 -7.08
C ILE A 149 38.40 -39.98 -8.54
N SER A 150 37.30 -40.30 -9.22
CA SER A 150 37.25 -40.57 -10.66
C SER A 150 36.21 -39.67 -11.31
N ASN A 151 36.24 -39.52 -12.64
CA ASN A 151 35.38 -38.58 -13.36
C ASN A 151 33.88 -38.73 -13.05
N ASN A 152 33.41 -39.95 -12.80
CA ASN A 152 31.98 -40.24 -12.59
C ASN A 152 31.63 -40.75 -11.18
N HIS A 153 32.62 -41.04 -10.34
CA HIS A 153 32.38 -41.61 -9.01
C HIS A 153 33.52 -41.29 -8.04
N ILE A 154 33.22 -41.41 -6.75
CA ILE A 154 34.21 -41.38 -5.67
C ILE A 154 34.11 -42.65 -4.83
N THR A 155 35.23 -42.98 -4.17
CA THR A 155 35.28 -44.10 -3.22
C THR A 155 35.46 -43.56 -1.81
N VAL A 156 34.52 -43.85 -0.91
CA VAL A 156 34.56 -43.46 0.50
C VAL A 156 34.59 -44.73 1.35
N GLY A 157 35.73 -45.00 2.00
CA GLY A 157 36.00 -46.29 2.64
C GLY A 157 35.93 -47.41 1.61
N THR A 158 34.94 -48.30 1.74
CA THR A 158 34.67 -49.41 0.79
C THR A 158 33.49 -49.12 -0.13
N LYS A 159 32.82 -47.97 0.00
CA LYS A 159 31.60 -47.64 -0.74
C LYS A 159 31.90 -46.77 -1.96
N PHE A 160 31.29 -47.13 -3.08
CA PHE A 160 31.29 -46.33 -4.31
C PHE A 160 30.05 -45.43 -4.36
N ILE A 161 30.27 -44.15 -4.66
CA ILE A 161 29.22 -43.14 -4.79
C ILE A 161 29.30 -42.54 -6.19
N SER A 162 28.21 -42.62 -6.95
CA SER A 162 28.10 -42.00 -8.28
C SER A 162 27.97 -40.48 -8.15
N ILE A 163 28.49 -39.73 -9.15
CA ILE A 163 28.32 -38.28 -9.22
C ILE A 163 26.85 -37.84 -9.18
N VAL A 164 25.96 -38.59 -9.82
CA VAL A 164 24.52 -38.27 -9.92
C VAL A 164 23.81 -38.41 -8.56
N ASP A 165 24.33 -39.30 -7.70
CA ASP A 165 23.82 -39.53 -6.35
C ASP A 165 24.29 -38.47 -5.34
N MET A 166 25.28 -37.64 -5.71
CA MET A 166 25.83 -36.59 -4.85
C MET A 166 25.04 -35.28 -4.98
N PRO A 167 24.81 -34.55 -3.88
CA PRO A 167 24.34 -33.17 -3.90
C PRO A 167 25.32 -32.26 -4.67
N GLU A 168 24.81 -31.18 -5.27
CA GLU A 168 25.63 -30.24 -6.05
C GLU A 168 26.77 -29.62 -5.23
N GLU A 169 26.52 -29.32 -3.96
CA GLU A 169 27.54 -28.84 -3.02
C GLU A 169 28.70 -29.85 -2.88
N VAL A 170 28.38 -31.13 -2.72
CA VAL A 170 29.40 -32.18 -2.59
C VAL A 170 30.14 -32.37 -3.91
N GLN A 171 29.43 -32.34 -5.05
CA GLN A 171 30.07 -32.39 -6.37
C GLN A 171 31.06 -31.24 -6.56
N ALA A 172 30.69 -30.02 -6.15
CA ALA A 172 31.55 -28.84 -6.21
C ALA A 172 32.80 -28.95 -5.33
N ARG A 173 32.78 -29.75 -4.26
CA ARG A 173 33.94 -30.00 -3.40
C ARG A 173 34.84 -31.15 -3.91
N VAL A 174 34.41 -31.88 -4.93
CA VAL A 174 35.16 -33.00 -5.51
C VAL A 174 35.68 -32.64 -6.91
N TYR A 175 34.85 -32.00 -7.74
CA TYR A 175 35.10 -31.78 -9.16
C TYR A 175 35.29 -30.31 -9.48
N LYS A 176 36.38 -29.99 -10.19
CA LYS A 176 36.81 -28.61 -10.46
C LYS A 176 35.85 -27.86 -11.38
N ASP A 177 35.31 -28.50 -12.40
CA ASP A 177 34.32 -27.94 -13.32
C ASP A 177 33.04 -27.56 -12.57
N LYS A 178 32.55 -28.45 -11.70
CA LYS A 178 31.40 -28.19 -10.84
C LYS A 178 31.68 -27.11 -9.80
N HIS A 179 32.90 -27.06 -9.27
CA HIS A 179 33.32 -26.04 -8.30
C HIS A 179 33.21 -24.62 -8.87
N VAL A 180 33.75 -24.39 -10.07
CA VAL A 180 33.74 -23.04 -10.67
C VAL A 180 32.31 -22.55 -10.91
N VAL A 181 31.43 -23.42 -11.42
CA VAL A 181 30.03 -23.08 -11.65
C VAL A 181 29.31 -22.82 -10.33
N PHE A 182 29.51 -23.67 -9.33
CA PHE A 182 28.86 -23.55 -8.03
C PHE A 182 29.30 -22.31 -7.25
N ILE A 183 30.61 -22.03 -7.20
CA ILE A 183 31.14 -20.82 -6.54
C ILE A 183 30.60 -19.56 -7.21
N LYS A 184 30.50 -19.54 -8.54
CA LYS A 184 29.93 -18.40 -9.26
C LYS A 184 28.45 -18.18 -8.89
N ASP A 185 27.63 -19.22 -8.93
CA ASP A 185 26.21 -19.14 -8.56
C ASP A 185 26.02 -18.72 -7.09
N MET A 186 26.81 -19.28 -6.19
CA MET A 186 26.76 -18.90 -4.77
C MET A 186 27.23 -17.47 -4.52
N LEU A 187 28.23 -16.99 -5.26
CA LEU A 187 28.70 -15.61 -5.19
C LEU A 187 27.61 -14.64 -5.62
N GLU A 188 26.91 -14.91 -6.72
CA GLU A 188 25.78 -14.10 -7.18
C GLU A 188 24.66 -14.04 -6.13
N LYS A 189 24.30 -15.18 -5.53
CA LYS A 189 23.28 -15.27 -4.48
C LYS A 189 23.65 -14.51 -3.20
N GLU A 190 24.88 -14.67 -2.72
CA GLU A 190 25.36 -13.98 -1.51
C GLU A 190 25.50 -12.47 -1.75
N CYS A 191 26.01 -12.04 -2.91
CA CYS A 191 26.05 -10.62 -3.28
C CYS A 191 24.64 -10.01 -3.35
N GLN A 192 23.67 -10.73 -3.91
CA GLN A 192 22.28 -10.27 -3.95
C GLN A 192 21.68 -10.15 -2.55
N LYS A 193 21.91 -11.15 -1.68
CA LYS A 193 21.46 -11.13 -0.29
C LYS A 193 22.04 -9.95 0.49
N ASP A 194 23.34 -9.68 0.33
CA ASP A 194 24.00 -8.54 0.96
C ASP A 194 23.47 -7.20 0.43
N ALA A 195 23.23 -7.09 -0.88
CA ALA A 195 22.63 -5.89 -1.48
C ALA A 195 21.20 -5.64 -0.94
N LEU A 196 20.40 -6.69 -0.79
CA LEU A 196 19.06 -6.58 -0.19
C LEU A 196 19.12 -6.18 1.29
N ALA A 197 20.06 -6.75 2.05
CA ALA A 197 20.27 -6.39 3.45
C ALA A 197 20.72 -4.93 3.59
N TYR A 198 21.64 -4.48 2.74
CA TYR A 198 22.08 -3.08 2.67
C TYR A 198 20.91 -2.15 2.34
N ALA A 199 20.15 -2.43 1.27
CA ALA A 199 19.01 -1.62 0.87
C ALA A 199 17.93 -1.54 1.95
N SER A 200 17.62 -2.67 2.61
CA SER A 200 16.69 -2.70 3.75
C SER A 200 17.19 -1.82 4.90
N LYS A 201 18.48 -1.90 5.23
CA LYS A 201 19.05 -1.11 6.32
C LYS A 201 19.05 0.38 6.01
N THR A 202 19.36 0.76 4.77
CA THR A 202 19.28 2.14 4.30
C THR A 202 17.85 2.67 4.39
N ASP A 203 16.85 1.90 3.96
CA ASP A 203 15.44 2.27 4.03
C ASP A 203 14.96 2.43 5.48
N ASP A 204 15.36 1.54 6.39
CA ASP A 204 15.02 1.66 7.81
C ASP A 204 15.60 2.94 8.43
N LEU A 205 16.86 3.26 8.16
CA LEU A 205 17.50 4.50 8.63
C LEU A 205 16.89 5.75 8.01
N LEU A 206 16.49 5.69 6.73
CA LEU A 206 15.77 6.78 6.06
C LEU A 206 14.41 7.02 6.73
N LYS A 207 13.62 5.98 6.97
CA LYS A 207 12.31 6.11 7.65
C LYS A 207 12.44 6.71 9.04
N GLU A 208 13.49 6.35 9.77
CA GLU A 208 13.75 6.88 11.11
C GLU A 208 14.17 8.36 11.09
N ARG A 209 15.07 8.74 10.18
CA ARG A 209 15.74 10.06 10.22
C ARG A 209 15.08 11.11 9.34
N LEU A 210 14.49 10.73 8.21
CA LEU A 210 13.91 11.65 7.23
C LEU A 210 12.84 12.58 7.81
N PRO A 211 11.89 12.11 8.63
CA PRO A 211 10.90 12.98 9.28
C PRO A 211 11.54 14.15 10.06
N ARG A 212 12.65 13.90 10.76
CA ARG A 212 13.35 14.92 11.54
C ARG A 212 14.02 15.95 10.63
N GLU A 213 14.67 15.50 9.57
CA GLU A 213 15.33 16.40 8.61
C GLU A 213 14.32 17.25 7.82
N LEU A 214 13.15 16.70 7.50
CA LEU A 214 12.05 17.45 6.88
C LEU A 214 11.54 18.58 7.78
N LEU A 215 11.36 18.31 9.08
CA LEU A 215 10.94 19.33 10.03
C LEU A 215 11.97 20.44 10.19
N LYS A 216 13.27 20.10 10.32
CA LYS A 216 14.35 21.09 10.39
C LYS A 216 14.37 22.00 9.16
N ALA A 217 13.99 21.44 8.00
CA ALA A 217 13.89 22.17 6.76
C ALA A 217 12.54 22.90 6.58
N GLY A 218 11.67 22.95 7.58
CA GLY A 218 10.40 23.71 7.52
C GLY A 218 9.25 23.00 6.80
N TYR A 219 9.37 21.70 6.53
CA TYR A 219 8.26 20.89 6.03
C TYR A 219 7.44 20.35 7.19
N LEU A 220 6.12 20.34 7.01
CA LEU A 220 5.17 19.83 7.99
C LEU A 220 4.42 18.64 7.41
N PRO A 221 4.08 17.63 8.22
CA PRO A 221 3.20 16.58 7.78
C PRO A 221 1.76 17.12 7.59
N TYR A 222 1.03 16.57 6.63
CA TYR A 222 -0.39 16.89 6.49
C TYR A 222 -1.21 16.35 7.67
N PRO A 223 -2.07 17.15 8.31
CA PRO A 223 -2.69 16.83 9.61
C PRO A 223 -3.72 15.69 9.61
N PHE A 224 -4.05 15.12 8.45
CA PHE A 224 -5.00 14.00 8.34
C PHE A 224 -4.36 12.73 7.76
N GLY A 225 -3.04 12.70 7.59
CA GLY A 225 -2.34 11.44 7.44
C GLY A 225 -2.57 10.59 8.69
N ASN A 226 -2.82 9.29 8.52
CA ASN A 226 -2.81 8.39 9.66
C ASN A 226 -1.48 8.57 10.41
N VAL A 227 -1.50 8.58 11.75
CA VAL A 227 -0.31 8.75 12.61
C VAL A 227 0.85 7.81 12.19
N PHE A 228 0.49 6.64 11.66
CA PHE A 228 1.39 5.65 11.09
C PHE A 228 2.13 6.11 9.82
N ASN A 229 1.50 6.95 8.99
CA ASN A 229 2.06 7.45 7.74
C ASN A 229 3.21 8.45 7.97
N PHE A 230 3.22 9.14 9.11
CA PHE A 230 4.29 10.07 9.49
C PHE A 230 5.59 9.35 9.83
N LYS A 231 5.48 8.21 10.54
CA LYS A 231 6.63 7.35 10.88
C LYS A 231 7.24 6.63 9.68
N GLN A 232 6.51 6.52 8.57
CA GLN A 232 7.01 5.86 7.36
C GLN A 232 7.87 6.78 6.48
N GLY A 233 8.08 8.05 6.85
CA GLY A 233 8.94 8.96 6.08
C GLY A 233 8.49 9.22 4.64
N LYS A 234 7.23 8.91 4.30
CA LYS A 234 6.73 9.03 2.93
C LYS A 234 6.59 10.49 2.53
N ILE A 235 7.41 10.94 1.58
CA ILE A 235 7.51 12.34 1.10
C ILE A 235 6.14 12.94 0.74
N GLU A 236 5.25 12.16 0.12
CA GLU A 236 3.90 12.60 -0.28
C GLU A 236 3.01 13.09 0.89
N ASN A 237 3.33 12.69 2.12
CA ASN A 237 2.61 13.12 3.32
C ASN A 237 3.18 14.40 3.96
N TRP A 238 4.18 15.03 3.32
CA TRP A 238 4.83 16.23 3.79
C TRP A 238 4.62 17.36 2.78
N GLY A 239 4.38 18.56 3.30
CA GLY A 239 4.24 19.77 2.50
C GLY A 239 4.98 20.93 3.14
N SER A 240 5.25 21.97 2.35
CA SER A 240 5.68 23.24 2.93
C SER A 240 4.59 23.76 3.87
N ARG A 241 4.97 24.61 4.83
CA ARG A 241 4.00 25.24 5.74
C ARG A 241 2.85 25.93 5.00
N GLU A 242 3.13 26.58 3.87
CA GLU A 242 2.10 27.21 3.04
C GLU A 242 1.16 26.18 2.41
N GLN A 243 1.69 25.09 1.87
CA GLN A 243 0.89 24.00 1.29
C GLN A 243 0.00 23.34 2.35
N VAL A 244 0.56 23.04 3.52
CA VAL A 244 -0.20 22.48 4.65
C VAL A 244 -1.28 23.44 5.12
N LEU A 245 -0.98 24.74 5.18
CA LEU A 245 -1.96 25.76 5.54
C LEU A 245 -3.10 25.85 4.53
N GLN A 246 -2.80 25.88 3.23
CA GLN A 246 -3.79 25.86 2.16
C GLN A 246 -4.66 24.60 2.23
N PHE A 247 -4.04 23.45 2.53
CA PHE A 247 -4.75 22.19 2.73
C PHE A 247 -5.71 22.27 3.94
N CYS A 248 -5.26 22.76 5.10
CA CYS A 248 -6.11 22.96 6.27
C CYS A 248 -7.29 23.89 5.98
N ILE A 249 -7.05 24.97 5.23
CA ILE A 249 -8.10 25.92 4.83
C ILE A 249 -9.12 25.23 3.91
N ALA A 250 -8.66 24.47 2.92
CA ALA A 250 -9.52 23.73 2.00
C ALA A 250 -10.37 22.68 2.74
N GLU A 251 -9.78 21.94 3.69
CA GLU A 251 -10.51 20.97 4.50
C GLU A 251 -11.55 21.62 5.42
N GLU A 252 -11.21 22.73 6.09
CA GLU A 252 -12.19 23.47 6.89
C GLU A 252 -13.32 24.03 6.02
N ARG A 253 -13.04 24.46 4.78
CA ARG A 253 -14.07 24.87 3.82
C ARG A 253 -14.98 23.70 3.48
N ASN A 254 -14.41 22.52 3.18
CA ASN A 254 -15.18 21.32 2.87
C ASN A 254 -16.04 20.88 4.07
N GLY A 255 -15.48 20.91 5.28
CA GLY A 255 -16.20 20.60 6.52
C GLY A 255 -17.31 21.60 6.84
N TYR A 256 -17.05 22.89 6.63
CA TYR A 256 -18.05 23.95 6.81
C TYR A 256 -19.19 23.80 5.80
N ALA A 257 -18.87 23.65 4.51
CA ALA A 257 -19.82 23.40 3.44
C ALA A 257 -20.66 22.16 3.74
N LYS A 258 -20.03 21.07 4.18
CA LYS A 258 -20.73 19.86 4.62
C LYS A 258 -21.69 20.12 5.78
N SER A 259 -21.27 20.86 6.82
CA SER A 259 -22.15 21.15 7.95
C SER A 259 -23.33 22.06 7.59
N MET A 260 -23.15 23.01 6.66
CA MET A 260 -24.23 23.86 6.14
C MET A 260 -25.21 23.03 5.32
N MET A 261 -24.70 22.26 4.37
CA MET A 261 -25.52 21.41 3.51
C MET A 261 -26.25 20.34 4.32
N ASP A 262 -25.61 19.73 5.33
CA ASP A 262 -26.26 18.76 6.22
C ASP A 262 -27.39 19.39 7.04
N LYS A 263 -27.25 20.64 7.49
CA LYS A 263 -28.32 21.41 8.18
C LYS A 263 -29.48 21.73 7.26
N ASP A 264 -29.18 22.06 6.01
CA ASP A 264 -30.16 22.37 4.97
C ASP A 264 -30.80 21.12 4.35
N GLY A 265 -30.49 19.93 4.87
CA GLY A 265 -31.14 18.67 4.47
C GLY A 265 -30.50 17.99 3.27
N TYR A 266 -29.26 18.34 2.92
CA TYR A 266 -28.49 17.73 1.83
C TYR A 266 -27.47 16.72 2.35
N THR A 267 -26.95 15.89 1.45
CA THR A 267 -25.84 14.96 1.69
C THR A 267 -25.03 14.78 0.40
N PHE A 268 -23.73 14.51 0.53
CA PHE A 268 -22.83 14.37 -0.63
C PHE A 268 -22.73 12.91 -1.08
N VAL A 269 -22.98 12.66 -2.37
CA VAL A 269 -22.81 11.34 -3.00
C VAL A 269 -21.71 11.41 -4.05
N GLN A 270 -20.72 10.53 -3.92
CA GLN A 270 -19.59 10.44 -4.85
C GLN A 270 -20.11 10.21 -6.29
N GLY A 271 -19.65 11.04 -7.24
CA GLY A 271 -20.07 10.99 -8.65
C GLY A 271 -21.42 11.66 -8.97
N ARG A 272 -22.17 12.15 -7.96
CA ARG A 272 -23.43 12.90 -8.17
C ARG A 272 -23.46 14.28 -7.50
N GLY A 273 -22.55 14.54 -6.56
CA GLY A 273 -22.49 15.79 -5.82
C GLY A 273 -23.49 15.85 -4.66
N TRP A 274 -23.87 17.06 -4.25
CA TRP A 274 -24.84 17.29 -3.18
C TRP A 274 -26.27 17.04 -3.68
N ILE A 275 -26.97 16.14 -2.99
CA ILE A 275 -28.38 15.79 -3.21
C ILE A 275 -29.16 15.91 -1.90
N THR A 276 -30.48 16.00 -1.95
CA THR A 276 -31.30 16.03 -0.73
C THR A 276 -31.22 14.69 0.02
N LYS A 277 -31.44 14.70 1.33
CA LYS A 277 -31.53 13.48 2.16
C LYS A 277 -32.68 12.56 1.72
N GLU A 278 -33.74 13.12 1.14
CA GLU A 278 -34.85 12.34 0.58
C GLU A 278 -34.43 11.61 -0.71
N GLU A 279 -33.79 12.32 -1.65
CA GLU A 279 -33.21 11.70 -2.84
C GLU A 279 -32.16 10.65 -2.48
N TYR A 280 -31.36 10.89 -1.45
CA TYR A 280 -30.40 9.92 -0.93
C TYR A 280 -31.08 8.64 -0.43
N LYS A 281 -32.17 8.76 0.35
CA LYS A 281 -32.95 7.58 0.79
C LYS A 281 -33.53 6.80 -0.41
N ILE A 282 -34.02 7.50 -1.42
CA ILE A 282 -34.52 6.88 -2.65
C ILE A 282 -33.40 6.14 -3.39
N LEU A 283 -32.21 6.75 -3.47
CA LEU A 283 -31.05 6.13 -4.10
C LEU A 283 -30.55 4.92 -3.33
N GLN A 284 -30.45 5.01 -2.01
CA GLN A 284 -30.04 3.91 -1.15
C GLN A 284 -30.96 2.71 -1.34
N LYS A 285 -32.29 2.92 -1.33
CA LYS A 285 -33.27 1.86 -1.60
C LYS A 285 -33.08 1.22 -2.98
N LYS A 286 -32.80 2.01 -4.02
CA LYS A 286 -32.51 1.49 -5.37
C LYS A 286 -31.24 0.64 -5.41
N TYR A 287 -30.20 1.02 -4.66
CA TYR A 287 -28.97 0.23 -4.57
C TYR A 287 -29.20 -1.08 -3.82
N GLU A 288 -29.94 -1.05 -2.72
CA GLU A 288 -30.32 -2.24 -1.94
C GLU A 288 -31.15 -3.21 -2.81
N GLU A 289 -32.18 -2.72 -3.51
CA GLU A 289 -32.99 -3.54 -4.43
C GLU A 289 -32.14 -4.15 -5.56
N LYS A 290 -31.14 -3.42 -6.07
CA LYS A 290 -30.24 -3.93 -7.10
C LYS A 290 -29.31 -5.02 -6.54
N ALA A 291 -28.77 -4.82 -5.34
CA ALA A 291 -27.93 -5.80 -4.66
C ALA A 291 -28.71 -7.10 -4.39
N GLU A 292 -29.94 -6.99 -3.88
CA GLU A 292 -30.83 -8.15 -3.66
C GLU A 292 -31.13 -8.91 -4.96
N ARG A 293 -31.38 -8.20 -6.07
CA ARG A 293 -31.57 -8.84 -7.39
C ARG A 293 -30.32 -9.57 -7.86
N GLU A 294 -29.13 -9.00 -7.66
CA GLU A 294 -27.87 -9.65 -8.01
C GLU A 294 -27.60 -10.88 -7.13
N GLU A 295 -27.90 -10.81 -5.82
CA GLU A 295 -27.81 -11.97 -4.93
C GLU A 295 -28.79 -13.07 -5.30
N MET A 296 -30.05 -12.73 -5.62
CA MET A 296 -31.02 -13.72 -6.10
C MET A 296 -30.56 -14.36 -7.41
N ARG A 297 -29.99 -13.58 -8.34
CA ARG A 297 -29.43 -14.12 -9.59
C ARG A 297 -28.29 -15.10 -9.31
N LYS A 298 -27.36 -14.74 -8.43
CA LYS A 298 -26.25 -15.62 -8.01
C LYS A 298 -26.76 -16.90 -7.35
N ARG A 299 -27.77 -16.82 -6.48
CA ARG A 299 -28.39 -17.99 -5.84
C ARG A 299 -29.08 -18.91 -6.86
N GLN A 300 -29.78 -18.35 -7.85
CA GLN A 300 -30.39 -19.12 -8.93
C GLN A 300 -29.35 -19.78 -9.83
N GLU A 301 -28.25 -19.08 -10.17
CA GLU A 301 -27.13 -19.65 -10.91
C GLU A 301 -26.47 -20.79 -10.14
N LEU A 302 -26.25 -20.63 -8.83
CA LEU A 302 -25.69 -21.69 -7.97
C LEU A 302 -26.62 -22.92 -7.89
N GLN A 303 -27.93 -22.71 -7.74
CA GLN A 303 -28.90 -23.81 -7.78
C GLN A 303 -28.91 -24.53 -9.13
N ARG A 304 -28.79 -23.81 -10.25
CA ARG A 304 -28.66 -24.40 -11.60
C ARG A 304 -27.35 -25.19 -11.75
N GLN A 305 -26.25 -24.74 -11.16
CA GLN A 305 -24.99 -25.47 -11.17
C GLN A 305 -25.06 -26.77 -10.36
N MET A 306 -25.67 -26.75 -9.17
CA MET A 306 -25.85 -27.97 -8.37
C MET A 306 -26.79 -28.97 -9.05
N THR A 307 -27.92 -28.52 -9.57
CA THR A 307 -28.85 -29.41 -10.30
C THR A 307 -28.30 -29.90 -11.65
N GLY A 308 -27.44 -29.13 -12.31
CA GLY A 308 -26.73 -29.56 -13.52
C GLY A 308 -25.62 -30.57 -13.26
N GLN A 309 -24.95 -30.51 -12.09
CA GLN A 309 -23.96 -31.51 -11.69
C GLN A 309 -24.62 -32.85 -11.33
N ASP A 310 -25.78 -32.84 -10.69
CA ASP A 310 -26.55 -34.06 -10.40
C ASP A 310 -26.99 -34.79 -11.67
N PHE A 311 -27.37 -34.06 -12.73
CA PHE A 311 -27.76 -34.66 -14.01
C PHE A 311 -26.60 -35.32 -14.75
N ASN A 312 -25.39 -34.73 -14.72
CA ASN A 312 -24.21 -35.32 -15.34
C ASN A 312 -23.68 -36.55 -14.58
N GLN A 313 -23.78 -36.56 -13.25
CA GLN A 313 -23.39 -37.74 -12.45
C GLN A 313 -24.38 -38.91 -12.63
N LEU A 314 -25.67 -38.62 -12.79
CA LEU A 314 -26.68 -39.64 -13.13
C LEU A 314 -26.47 -40.22 -14.54
N ASP A 315 -26.12 -39.39 -15.54
CA ASP A 315 -25.85 -39.86 -16.90
C ASP A 315 -24.55 -40.69 -16.97
N GLU A 316 -23.51 -40.34 -16.19
CA GLU A 316 -22.28 -41.14 -16.07
C GLU A 316 -22.51 -42.48 -15.35
N GLN A 317 -23.31 -42.51 -14.28
CA GLN A 317 -23.66 -43.76 -13.60
C GLN A 317 -24.54 -44.68 -14.48
N GLN A 318 -25.45 -44.12 -15.28
CA GLN A 318 -26.22 -44.90 -16.24
C GLN A 318 -25.36 -45.45 -17.40
N ARG A 319 -24.37 -44.70 -17.87
CA ARG A 319 -23.41 -45.19 -18.88
C ARG A 319 -22.48 -46.28 -18.35
N GLN A 320 -22.07 -46.21 -17.08
CA GLN A 320 -21.26 -47.26 -16.45
C GLN A 320 -22.06 -48.53 -16.09
N GLY A 321 -23.38 -48.43 -15.94
CA GLY A 321 -24.26 -49.58 -15.69
C GLY A 321 -24.60 -50.44 -16.91
N TYR A 322 -24.33 -49.97 -18.13
CA TYR A 322 -24.66 -50.67 -19.39
C TYR A 322 -23.49 -51.46 -20.01
N VAL A 323 -22.35 -51.54 -19.33
CA VAL A 323 -21.22 -52.40 -19.74
C VAL A 323 -21.17 -53.61 -18.82
N ARG A 324 -22.02 -54.61 -19.09
CA ARG A 324 -21.85 -55.99 -18.63
C ARG A 324 -22.31 -56.97 -19.68
#